data_AF-A0ABD5ZHU5-F1
#
_entry.id   AF-A0ABD5ZHU5-F1
#
_cell.length_a   1.000
_cell.length_b   1.000
_cell.length_c   1.000
_cell.angle_alpha   90.00
_cell.angle_beta   90.00
_cell.angle_gamma   90.00
#
_symmetry.space_group_name_H-M   'P 1'
#
loop_
_entity.id
_entity.type
_entity.pdbx_description
1 polymer ?
#
loop_
_entity_poly.entity_id
_entity_poly.type
_entity_poly.pdbx_seq_one_letter_code
_entity_poly.pdbx_strand_id
1 'polypeptide(L)'
;MSAEDRTQDSRSNLATYAVSATAESPMRTRVSTRGFEFVIDEPENFGGTDEGPNPLEYLLGALTGCLTITGHLVAREMGLDVNGLEINVEGDLNPAKFMGASDDARAGYQVVRVEFVADIDADEETIESWIAATEERCPVTDNMNHDTPFEFAFVSSS
;
A
#
# COMPACT_ATOMS: atom_id res chain seq x y z
N MET A 1 23.58 -11.43 -26.41
CA MET A 1 23.25 -11.83 -25.03
C MET A 1 22.02 -12.72 -25.13
N SER A 2 22.15 -14.01 -24.81
CA SER A 2 21.08 -15.00 -25.03
C SER A 2 19.96 -14.85 -24.00
N ALA A 3 18.75 -15.23 -24.38
CA ALA A 3 17.55 -15.24 -23.53
C ALA A 3 17.70 -16.08 -22.24
N GLU A 4 18.73 -16.92 -22.16
CA GLU A 4 19.08 -17.78 -21.03
C GLU A 4 19.72 -17.03 -19.85
N ASP A 5 20.11 -15.76 -20.03
CA ASP A 5 20.76 -14.93 -19.00
C ASP A 5 19.74 -14.15 -18.13
N ARG A 6 18.45 -14.16 -18.51
CA ARG A 6 17.38 -13.46 -17.76
C ARG A 6 16.76 -14.29 -16.64
N THR A 7 17.10 -15.57 -16.54
CA THR A 7 16.67 -16.47 -15.46
C THR A 7 17.66 -16.53 -14.29
N GLN A 8 18.52 -15.52 -14.15
CA GLN A 8 19.40 -15.39 -12.99
C GLN A 8 18.59 -14.95 -11.76
N ASP A 9 17.98 -15.96 -11.14
CA ASP A 9 17.48 -16.08 -9.78
C ASP A 9 16.69 -14.88 -9.21
N SER A 10 15.37 -14.90 -9.41
CA SER A 10 14.43 -13.96 -8.77
C SER A 10 14.45 -14.02 -7.24
N ARG A 11 15.12 -15.01 -6.62
CA ARG A 11 15.36 -15.08 -5.17
C ARG A 11 16.70 -14.49 -4.73
N SER A 12 17.60 -14.14 -5.65
CA SER A 12 18.97 -13.70 -5.32
C SER A 12 19.09 -12.27 -4.80
N ASN A 13 18.03 -11.45 -4.89
CA ASN A 13 18.05 -10.04 -4.47
C ASN A 13 16.78 -9.66 -3.68
N LEU A 14 16.45 -10.41 -2.63
CA LEU A 14 15.34 -10.05 -1.75
C LEU A 14 15.74 -8.92 -0.79
N ALA A 15 14.95 -7.86 -0.76
CA ALA A 15 15.03 -6.82 0.27
C ALA A 15 14.02 -7.12 1.37
N THR A 16 14.45 -7.06 2.63
CA THR A 16 13.56 -7.22 3.79
C THR A 16 13.20 -5.86 4.36
N TYR A 17 11.89 -5.60 4.45
CA TYR A 17 11.33 -4.46 5.17
C TYR A 17 10.69 -4.97 6.46
N ALA A 18 10.99 -4.32 7.58
CA ALA A 18 10.54 -4.77 8.89
C ALA A 18 10.05 -3.59 9.74
N VAL A 19 9.01 -3.87 10.53
CA VAL A 19 8.47 -2.98 11.56
C VAL A 19 8.31 -3.79 12.85
N SER A 20 8.41 -3.13 14.00
CA SER A 20 7.99 -3.69 15.28
C SER A 20 6.99 -2.75 15.92
N ALA A 21 6.10 -3.29 16.75
CA ALA A 21 5.03 -2.49 17.34
C ALA A 21 4.70 -2.94 18.76
N THR A 22 4.13 -2.03 19.54
CA THR A 22 3.57 -2.31 20.87
C THR A 22 2.16 -1.73 20.94
N ALA A 23 1.21 -2.52 21.43
CA ALA A 23 -0.12 -2.03 21.74
C ALA A 23 -0.04 -1.13 22.98
N GLU A 24 -0.40 0.14 22.84
CA GLU A 24 -0.51 1.10 23.95
C GLU A 24 -1.91 1.05 24.58
N SER A 25 -2.91 0.63 23.80
CA SER A 25 -4.26 0.26 24.22
C SER A 25 -4.81 -0.82 23.27
N PRO A 26 -5.99 -1.41 23.52
CA PRO A 26 -6.61 -2.36 22.59
C PRO A 26 -6.84 -1.83 21.17
N MET A 27 -6.99 -0.51 21.00
CA MET A 27 -7.29 0.13 19.72
C MET A 27 -6.17 1.05 19.22
N ARG A 28 -5.07 1.20 19.98
CA ARG A 28 -3.95 2.09 19.65
C ARG A 28 -2.61 1.37 19.72
N THR A 29 -1.85 1.46 18.64
CA THR A 29 -0.58 0.78 18.45
C THR A 29 0.52 1.77 18.06
N ARG A 30 1.64 1.76 18.79
CA ARG A 30 2.86 2.49 18.41
C ARG A 30 3.74 1.57 17.56
N VAL A 31 4.06 2.01 16.35
CA VAL A 31 4.88 1.28 15.37
C VAL A 31 6.21 1.98 15.18
N SER A 32 7.30 1.21 15.22
CA SER A 32 8.67 1.69 15.00
C SER A 32 9.32 0.97 13.82
N THR A 33 10.03 1.71 12.98
CA THR A 33 10.84 1.14 11.89
C THR A 33 12.02 2.04 11.56
N ARG A 34 13.22 1.45 11.44
CA ARG A 34 14.48 2.20 11.27
C ARG A 34 14.60 3.31 12.34
N GLY A 35 14.50 4.58 11.95
CA GLY A 35 14.50 5.75 12.84
C GLY A 35 13.18 6.52 12.85
N PHE A 36 12.09 5.92 12.37
CA PHE A 36 10.76 6.50 12.31
C PHE A 36 9.81 5.82 13.28
N GLU A 37 8.83 6.58 13.74
CA GLU A 37 7.76 6.11 14.60
C GLU A 37 6.44 6.75 14.17
N PHE A 38 5.36 5.99 14.28
CA PHE A 38 4.00 6.47 14.02
C PHE A 38 2.99 5.68 14.86
N VAL A 39 1.78 6.21 14.98
CA VAL A 39 0.67 5.60 15.73
C VAL A 39 -0.40 5.16 14.75
N ILE A 40 -0.88 3.94 14.92
CA ILE A 40 -2.10 3.45 14.29
C ILE A 40 -3.17 3.40 15.38
N ASP A 41 -4.32 4.01 15.14
CA ASP A 41 -5.40 4.15 16.13
C ASP A 41 -6.75 3.81 15.50
N GLU A 42 -7.84 3.90 16.24
CA GLU A 42 -9.19 3.91 15.70
C GLU A 42 -9.93 5.20 16.12
N PRO A 43 -11.00 5.60 15.40
CA PRO A 43 -11.82 6.71 15.84
C PRO A 43 -12.50 6.43 17.18
N GLU A 44 -12.89 7.50 17.90
CA GLU A 44 -13.50 7.38 19.23
C GLU A 44 -14.75 6.49 19.25
N ASN A 45 -15.56 6.53 18.18
CA ASN A 45 -16.77 5.71 18.06
C ASN A 45 -16.49 4.20 17.94
N PHE A 46 -15.24 3.82 17.70
CA PHE A 46 -14.74 2.46 17.62
C PHE A 46 -13.84 2.09 18.82
N GLY A 47 -13.70 2.99 19.79
CA GLY A 47 -12.98 2.78 21.05
C GLY A 47 -11.50 3.15 21.02
N GLY A 48 -11.03 3.80 19.95
CA GLY A 48 -9.69 4.40 19.91
C GLY A 48 -9.70 5.84 20.42
N THR A 49 -8.62 6.57 20.12
CA THR A 49 -8.42 7.97 20.57
C THR A 49 -8.37 8.98 19.43
N ASP A 50 -8.53 8.55 18.17
CA ASP A 50 -8.45 9.39 16.98
C ASP A 50 -7.13 10.19 16.89
N GLU A 51 -6.04 9.67 17.47
CA GLU A 51 -4.71 10.32 17.51
C GLU A 51 -3.80 9.89 16.33
N GLY A 52 -4.28 8.98 15.51
CA GLY A 52 -3.61 8.52 14.29
C GLY A 52 -4.62 7.89 13.32
N PRO A 53 -4.29 7.80 12.03
CA PRO A 53 -5.14 7.10 11.07
C PRO A 53 -5.38 5.65 11.46
N ASN A 54 -6.50 5.11 11.02
CA ASN A 54 -6.78 3.70 11.21
C ASN A 54 -5.93 2.80 10.29
N PRO A 55 -5.82 1.48 10.57
CA PRO A 55 -4.98 0.59 9.78
C PRO A 55 -5.34 0.59 8.28
N LEU A 56 -6.61 0.76 7.95
CA LEU A 56 -7.12 0.74 6.57
C LEU A 56 -6.79 2.03 5.83
N GLU A 57 -6.81 3.17 6.50
CA GLU A 57 -6.34 4.46 5.98
C GLU A 57 -4.83 4.45 5.77
N TYR A 58 -4.07 3.88 6.71
CA TYR A 58 -2.63 3.67 6.53
C TYR A 58 -2.31 2.81 5.31
N LEU A 59 -3.13 1.79 5.02
CA LEU A 59 -2.97 0.97 3.81
C LEU A 59 -3.19 1.79 2.54
N LEU A 60 -4.24 2.61 2.47
CA LEU A 60 -4.47 3.50 1.31
C LEU A 60 -3.39 4.59 1.20
N GLY A 61 -2.92 5.11 2.33
CA GLY A 61 -1.80 6.05 2.38
C GLY A 61 -0.50 5.43 1.87
N ALA A 62 -0.23 4.17 2.23
CA ALA A 62 0.92 3.42 1.72
C ALA A 62 0.83 3.18 0.21
N LEU A 63 -0.36 2.84 -0.30
CA LEU A 63 -0.62 2.72 -1.74
C LEU A 63 -0.35 4.05 -2.46
N THR A 64 -0.91 5.15 -1.94
CA THR A 64 -0.75 6.50 -2.48
C THR A 64 0.72 6.90 -2.56
N GLY A 65 1.48 6.70 -1.46
CA GLY A 65 2.91 7.00 -1.43
C GLY A 65 3.71 6.14 -2.41
N CYS A 66 3.36 4.86 -2.54
CA CYS A 66 4.04 3.95 -3.46
C CYS A 66 3.78 4.29 -4.93
N LEU A 67 2.53 4.61 -5.28
CA LEU A 67 2.15 5.08 -6.61
C LEU A 67 2.81 6.42 -6.96
N THR A 68 2.93 7.34 -6.00
CA THR A 68 3.64 8.62 -6.19
C THR A 68 5.11 8.37 -6.57
N ILE A 69 5.81 7.53 -5.80
CA ILE A 69 7.22 7.20 -6.07
C ILE A 69 7.38 6.51 -7.43
N THR A 70 6.53 5.52 -7.69
CA THR A 70 6.57 4.74 -8.93
C THR A 70 6.22 5.63 -10.13
N GLY A 71 5.23 6.51 -9.99
CA GLY A 71 4.80 7.45 -11.02
C GLY A 71 5.92 8.37 -11.46
N HIS A 72 6.63 8.99 -10.52
CA HIS A 72 7.79 9.82 -10.86
C HIS A 72 8.93 9.02 -11.49
N LEU A 73 9.15 7.77 -11.05
CA LEU A 73 10.17 6.90 -11.64
C LEU A 73 9.85 6.59 -13.11
N VAL A 74 8.62 6.15 -13.39
CA VAL A 74 8.16 5.81 -14.74
C VAL A 74 8.13 7.05 -15.63
N ALA A 75 7.62 8.19 -15.15
CA ALA A 75 7.60 9.44 -15.90
C ALA A 75 9.00 9.84 -16.37
N ARG A 76 10.00 9.80 -15.48
CA ARG A 76 11.40 10.09 -15.82
C ARG A 76 11.94 9.16 -16.90
N GLU A 77 11.61 7.88 -16.85
CA GLU A 77 12.04 6.90 -17.86
C GLU A 77 11.38 7.12 -19.22
N MET A 78 10.13 7.63 -19.22
CA MET A 78 9.39 8.03 -20.42
C MET A 78 9.78 9.42 -20.94
N GLY A 79 10.61 10.17 -20.21
CA GLY A 79 10.97 11.55 -20.56
C GLY A 79 9.85 12.56 -20.33
N LEU A 80 8.91 12.26 -19.42
CA LEU A 80 7.82 13.14 -19.02
C LEU A 80 8.23 14.03 -17.83
N ASP A 81 7.94 15.32 -17.94
CA ASP A 81 8.09 16.27 -16.83
C ASP A 81 6.78 16.35 -16.05
N VAL A 82 6.80 15.87 -14.80
CA VAL A 82 5.65 15.93 -13.86
C VAL A 82 5.86 17.09 -12.89
N ASN A 83 5.19 18.20 -13.14
CA ASN A 83 5.36 19.44 -12.36
C ASN A 83 4.52 19.45 -11.07
N GLY A 84 3.46 18.62 -11.04
CA GLY A 84 2.62 18.38 -9.88
C GLY A 84 1.90 17.05 -10.02
N LEU A 85 1.76 16.33 -8.91
CA LEU A 85 1.04 15.06 -8.85
C LEU A 85 0.27 14.96 -7.54
N GLU A 86 -1.04 14.85 -7.65
CA GLU A 86 -1.97 14.51 -6.59
C GLU A 86 -2.60 13.15 -6.92
N ILE A 87 -2.72 12.29 -5.92
CA ILE A 87 -3.36 10.98 -6.07
C ILE A 87 -4.41 10.84 -4.97
N ASN A 88 -5.67 10.71 -5.37
CA ASN A 88 -6.79 10.50 -4.48
C ASN A 88 -7.17 9.03 -4.46
N VAL A 89 -7.31 8.45 -3.27
CA VAL A 89 -7.60 7.02 -3.10
C VAL A 89 -8.74 6.83 -2.11
N GLU A 90 -9.74 6.05 -2.51
CA GLU A 90 -10.83 5.61 -1.64
C GLU A 90 -11.07 4.11 -1.79
N GLY A 91 -11.56 3.47 -0.72
CA GLY A 91 -11.84 2.04 -0.71
C GLY A 91 -13.12 1.71 0.02
N ASP A 92 -13.94 0.84 -0.56
CA ASP A 92 -15.19 0.38 0.06
C ASP A 92 -14.94 -0.90 0.86
N LEU A 93 -15.42 -0.95 2.10
CA LEU A 93 -15.28 -2.13 2.96
C LEU A 93 -16.65 -2.61 3.43
N ASN A 94 -16.83 -3.93 3.49
CA ASN A 94 -17.97 -4.55 4.16
C ASN A 94 -17.54 -4.98 5.57
N PRO A 95 -18.05 -4.34 6.65
CA PRO A 95 -17.59 -4.64 8.00
C PRO A 95 -18.10 -5.97 8.54
N ALA A 96 -19.03 -6.64 7.84
CA ALA A 96 -19.71 -7.83 8.35
C ALA A 96 -18.74 -8.94 8.79
N LYS A 97 -17.68 -9.22 8.03
CA LYS A 97 -16.72 -10.26 8.42
C LYS A 97 -15.85 -9.85 9.60
N PHE A 98 -15.36 -8.61 9.59
CA PHE A 98 -14.59 -8.06 10.71
C PHE A 98 -15.41 -8.07 12.01
N MET A 99 -16.71 -7.80 11.94
CA MET A 99 -17.64 -7.86 13.07
C MET A 99 -18.15 -9.27 13.41
N GLY A 100 -17.72 -10.31 12.70
CA GLY A 100 -18.17 -11.69 12.93
C GLY A 100 -19.63 -11.99 12.52
N ALA A 101 -20.23 -11.13 11.69
CA ALA A 101 -21.61 -11.26 11.21
C ALA A 101 -21.74 -12.03 9.88
N SER A 102 -20.63 -12.36 9.21
CA SER A 102 -20.63 -13.13 7.96
C SER A 102 -19.32 -13.89 7.77
N ASP A 103 -19.41 -15.18 7.43
CA ASP A 103 -18.27 -16.01 7.07
C ASP A 103 -17.90 -15.88 5.58
N ASP A 104 -18.89 -15.57 4.73
CA ASP A 104 -18.75 -15.52 3.26
C ASP A 104 -18.16 -14.20 2.74
N ALA A 105 -18.38 -13.07 3.44
CA ALA A 105 -17.87 -11.78 3.00
C ALA A 105 -16.32 -11.75 2.99
N ARG A 106 -15.71 -10.86 2.19
CA ARG A 106 -14.27 -10.53 2.34
C ARG A 106 -14.13 -9.45 3.42
N ALA A 107 -13.13 -9.58 4.29
CA ALA A 107 -12.91 -8.60 5.37
C ALA A 107 -12.25 -7.30 4.91
N GLY A 108 -11.38 -7.35 3.89
CA GLY A 108 -10.70 -6.17 3.34
C GLY A 108 -11.57 -5.36 2.38
N TYR A 109 -10.94 -4.42 1.67
CA TYR A 109 -11.60 -3.62 0.64
C TYR A 109 -12.23 -4.51 -0.45
N GLN A 110 -13.43 -4.14 -0.89
CA GLN A 110 -14.14 -4.78 -2.01
C GLN A 110 -13.69 -4.18 -3.35
N VAL A 111 -13.39 -2.88 -3.33
CA VAL A 111 -12.89 -2.11 -4.45
C VAL A 111 -12.07 -0.95 -3.87
N VAL A 112 -10.98 -0.61 -4.55
CA VAL A 112 -10.20 0.60 -4.31
C VAL A 112 -10.20 1.39 -5.60
N ARG A 113 -10.50 2.68 -5.51
CA ARG A 113 -10.53 3.61 -6.66
C ARG A 113 -9.41 4.61 -6.47
N VAL A 114 -8.62 4.80 -7.52
CA VAL A 114 -7.44 5.66 -7.54
C VAL A 114 -7.63 6.68 -8.66
N GLU A 115 -7.49 7.96 -8.35
CA GLU A 115 -7.54 9.06 -9.29
C GLU A 115 -6.19 9.79 -9.30
N PHE A 116 -5.59 9.92 -10.48
CA PHE A 116 -4.37 10.71 -10.68
C PHE A 116 -4.76 12.09 -11.22
N VAL A 117 -4.28 13.14 -10.56
CA VAL A 117 -4.38 14.52 -11.01
C VAL A 117 -2.96 15.06 -11.17
N ALA A 118 -2.53 15.27 -12.42
CA ALA A 118 -1.15 15.61 -12.72
C ALA A 118 -1.02 16.78 -13.69
N ASP A 119 0.00 17.61 -13.50
CA ASP A 119 0.43 18.65 -14.43
C ASP A 119 1.58 18.11 -15.30
N ILE A 120 1.21 17.64 -16.50
CA ILE A 120 2.09 16.96 -17.47
C ILE A 120 1.70 17.44 -18.88
N ASP A 121 2.70 17.80 -19.69
CA ASP A 121 2.52 18.12 -21.11
C ASP A 121 2.71 16.86 -21.96
N ALA A 122 1.63 16.09 -22.12
CA ALA A 122 1.60 14.87 -22.92
C ALA A 122 0.19 14.62 -23.48
N ASP A 123 0.10 13.81 -24.54
CA ASP A 123 -1.20 13.35 -25.04
C ASP A 123 -1.82 12.28 -24.13
N GLU A 124 -3.12 12.04 -24.31
CA GLU A 124 -3.92 11.12 -23.51
C GLU A 124 -3.36 9.69 -23.54
N GLU A 125 -2.94 9.19 -24.70
CA GLU A 125 -2.35 7.85 -24.87
C GLU A 125 -1.05 7.70 -24.06
N THR A 126 -0.21 8.74 -24.06
CA THR A 126 1.02 8.75 -23.28
C THR A 126 0.75 8.81 -21.78
N ILE A 127 -0.26 9.58 -21.35
CA ILE A 127 -0.69 9.65 -19.94
C ILE A 127 -1.24 8.30 -19.47
N GLU A 128 -2.11 7.67 -20.27
CA GLU A 128 -2.65 6.34 -19.97
C GLU A 128 -1.54 5.29 -19.86
N SER A 129 -0.57 5.33 -20.78
CA SER A 129 0.61 4.44 -20.75
C SER A 129 1.46 4.66 -19.50
N TRP A 130 1.62 5.91 -19.07
CA TRP A 130 2.33 6.26 -17.84
C TRP A 130 1.61 5.73 -16.60
N ILE A 131 0.29 5.90 -16.51
CA ILE A 131 -0.52 5.39 -15.39
C ILE A 131 -0.47 3.86 -15.36
N ALA A 132 -0.66 3.18 -16.50
CA ALA A 132 -0.64 1.72 -16.58
C ALA A 132 0.72 1.14 -16.15
N ALA A 133 1.83 1.72 -16.63
CA ALA A 133 3.17 1.30 -16.20
C ALA A 133 3.45 1.62 -14.73
N THR A 134 2.86 2.68 -14.19
CA THR A 134 2.95 3.03 -12.77
C THR A 134 2.21 2.02 -11.90
N GLU A 135 0.99 1.65 -12.28
CA GLU A 135 0.17 0.64 -11.60
C GLU A 135 0.88 -0.72 -11.61
N GLU A 136 1.34 -1.18 -12.78
CA GLU A 136 1.99 -2.48 -12.97
C GLU A 136 3.26 -2.63 -12.12
N ARG A 137 4.01 -1.54 -11.95
CA ARG A 137 5.32 -1.57 -11.27
C ARG A 137 5.25 -1.24 -9.78
N CYS A 138 4.10 -0.82 -9.27
CA CYS A 138 3.90 -0.41 -7.89
C CYS A 138 3.85 -1.65 -6.96
N PRO A 139 4.83 -1.85 -6.05
CA PRO A 139 4.82 -3.02 -5.17
C PRO A 139 3.60 -3.09 -4.24
N VAL A 140 3.03 -1.95 -3.83
CA VAL A 140 1.82 -1.96 -2.97
C VAL A 140 0.58 -2.36 -3.76
N THR A 141 0.45 -1.90 -5.01
CA THR A 141 -0.62 -2.36 -5.90
C THR A 141 -0.53 -3.87 -6.10
N ASP A 142 0.66 -4.40 -6.37
CA ASP A 142 0.90 -5.83 -6.50
C ASP A 142 0.48 -6.61 -5.25
N ASN A 143 0.90 -6.17 -4.05
CA ASN A 143 0.52 -6.80 -2.78
C ASN A 143 -0.98 -6.75 -2.50
N MET A 144 -1.71 -5.78 -3.06
CA MET A 144 -3.16 -5.65 -2.89
C MET A 144 -3.95 -6.46 -3.92
N ASN A 145 -3.39 -6.67 -5.12
CA ASN A 145 -4.01 -7.41 -6.22
C ASN A 145 -3.71 -8.92 -6.18
N HIS A 146 -2.67 -9.33 -5.46
CA HIS A 146 -2.23 -10.73 -5.40
C HIS A 146 -2.21 -11.29 -3.98
N ASP A 147 -2.49 -12.60 -3.87
CA ASP A 147 -2.37 -13.31 -2.61
C ASP A 147 -0.89 -13.46 -2.21
N THR A 148 -0.50 -12.74 -1.16
CA THR A 148 0.83 -12.89 -0.54
C THR A 148 0.72 -13.83 0.67
N PRO A 149 1.44 -14.96 0.71
CA PRO A 149 1.35 -15.91 1.82
C PRO A 149 1.76 -15.29 3.16
N PHE A 150 0.98 -15.57 4.21
CA PHE A 150 1.31 -15.19 5.58
C PHE A 150 1.81 -16.40 6.37
N GLU A 151 2.86 -16.19 7.16
CA GLU A 151 3.35 -17.14 8.15
C GLU A 151 3.12 -16.56 9.56
N PHE A 152 2.25 -17.18 10.35
CA PHE A 152 1.92 -16.73 11.70
C PHE A 152 2.60 -17.61 12.75
N ALA A 153 3.12 -16.98 13.82
CA ALA A 153 3.73 -17.66 14.95
C ALA A 153 3.33 -16.99 16.28
N PHE A 154 3.23 -17.79 17.34
CA PHE A 154 3.00 -17.31 18.71
C PHE A 154 4.27 -17.52 19.55
N VAL A 155 4.66 -16.49 20.30
CA VAL A 155 5.79 -16.52 21.25
C VAL A 155 5.30 -15.98 22.59
N SER A 156 5.47 -16.75 23.66
CA SER A 156 5.08 -16.32 25.01
C SER A 156 6.10 -15.33 25.60
N SER A 157 5.63 -14.21 26.16
CA SER A 157 6.45 -13.37 27.04
C SER A 157 6.58 -14.04 28.41
N SER A 158 7.79 -14.47 28.77
CA SER A 158 8.11 -15.00 30.11
C SER A 158 8.25 -13.89 31.14
#